data_AF-A0A6J7J3J0-F1
#
_entry.id   AF-A0A6J7J3J0-F1
#
_cell.length_a   1.000
_cell.length_b   1.000
_cell.length_c   1.000
_cell.angle_alpha   90.00
_cell.angle_beta   90.00
_cell.angle_gamma   90.00
#
_symmetry.space_group_name_H-M   'P 1'
#
loop_
_entity.id
_entity.type
_entity.pdbx_description
1 polymer ?
#
loop_
_entity_poly.entity_id
_entity_poly.type
_entity_poly.pdbx_seq_one_letter_code
_entity_poly.pdbx_strand_id
1 'polypeptide(L)'
;MKLPLHRMAIVTVALGLALSTSTGNALAHERVVLTSQDVTPAQGPVINDGTIARAAYAAFTGPGQQRGLRVRFTSGQEVRLELLISDTPAASRLPASRLPELIVIAPDGSRRTLAVSERTPFFEPYSGTSFLYLARLRTKAQAGTYQVLVSSRSSTPVTAVIGIGYREVAGH
;
A
#
# COMPACT_ATOMS: atom_id res chain seq x y z
N MET A 1 0.32 -47.33 -59.83
CA MET A 1 1.75 -47.14 -60.17
C MET A 1 2.19 -45.76 -59.66
N LYS A 2 3.15 -45.77 -58.72
CA LYS A 2 4.06 -44.67 -58.29
C LYS A 2 3.45 -43.35 -57.77
N LEU A 3 3.52 -43.18 -56.45
CA LEU A 3 3.58 -41.88 -55.77
C LEU A 3 4.98 -41.26 -55.97
N PRO A 4 5.11 -39.92 -56.07
CA PRO A 4 6.31 -39.25 -55.63
C PRO A 4 6.03 -38.18 -54.55
N LEU A 5 6.62 -38.45 -53.40
CA LEU A 5 6.84 -37.67 -52.19
C LEU A 5 7.41 -36.27 -52.47
N HIS A 6 6.72 -35.18 -52.13
CA HIS A 6 7.33 -33.84 -52.03
C HIS A 6 6.91 -33.12 -50.74
N ARG A 7 7.85 -33.16 -49.79
CA ARG A 7 8.27 -32.09 -48.86
C ARG A 7 7.29 -31.62 -47.78
N MET A 8 7.65 -32.03 -46.56
CA MET A 8 7.20 -31.49 -45.30
C MET A 8 7.40 -29.97 -45.23
N ALA A 9 6.40 -29.27 -44.72
CA ALA A 9 6.58 -27.97 -44.08
C ALA A 9 5.91 -28.06 -42.70
N ILE A 10 6.70 -28.48 -41.71
CA ILE A 10 6.33 -28.34 -40.30
C ILE A 10 6.50 -26.86 -39.98
N VAL A 11 5.39 -26.16 -39.77
CA VAL A 11 5.42 -24.80 -39.22
C VAL A 11 5.61 -24.94 -37.71
N THR A 12 6.87 -24.91 -37.27
CA THR A 12 7.19 -24.80 -35.85
C THR A 12 6.97 -23.35 -35.42
N VAL A 13 5.85 -23.07 -34.77
CA VAL A 13 5.66 -21.83 -34.01
C VAL A 13 6.52 -21.93 -32.76
N ALA A 14 7.73 -21.36 -32.81
CA ALA A 14 8.55 -21.17 -31.62
C ALA A 14 7.96 -20.00 -30.81
N LEU A 15 7.03 -20.31 -29.90
CA LEU A 15 6.55 -19.38 -28.88
C LEU A 15 7.69 -19.16 -27.87
N GLY A 16 8.49 -18.13 -28.10
CA GLY A 16 9.50 -17.67 -27.15
C GLY A 16 8.82 -17.09 -25.92
N LEU A 17 8.53 -17.94 -24.93
CA LEU A 17 8.10 -17.51 -23.61
C LEU A 17 9.32 -16.96 -22.86
N ALA A 18 9.60 -15.68 -23.04
CA ALA A 18 10.53 -14.96 -22.20
C ALA A 18 9.96 -14.90 -20.77
N LEU A 19 10.32 -15.87 -19.94
CA LEU A 19 10.15 -15.79 -18.49
C LEU A 19 10.98 -14.58 -18.01
N SER A 20 10.29 -13.45 -17.85
CA SER A 20 10.83 -12.30 -17.13
C SER A 20 10.84 -12.66 -15.65
N THR A 21 11.88 -13.36 -15.19
CA THR A 21 12.13 -13.51 -13.76
C THR A 21 12.52 -12.15 -13.23
N SER A 22 11.56 -11.40 -12.69
CA SER A 22 11.85 -10.21 -11.91
C SER A 22 12.76 -10.63 -10.76
N THR A 23 14.02 -10.23 -10.83
CA THR A 23 14.97 -10.38 -9.73
C THR A 23 14.40 -9.63 -8.54
N GLY A 24 13.84 -10.36 -7.58
CA GLY A 24 13.33 -9.80 -6.34
C GLY A 24 14.44 -9.02 -5.66
N ASN A 25 14.24 -7.72 -5.47
CA ASN A 25 15.08 -6.96 -4.54
C ASN A 25 14.90 -7.60 -3.17
N ALA A 26 15.97 -8.25 -2.69
CA ALA A 26 16.00 -8.75 -1.34
C ALA A 26 15.82 -7.57 -0.37
N LEU A 27 14.74 -7.63 0.40
CA LEU A 27 14.43 -6.80 1.57
C LEU A 27 14.00 -5.35 1.29
N ALA A 28 12.86 -5.14 0.64
CA ALA A 28 12.04 -3.97 0.92
C ALA A 28 10.60 -4.45 1.15
N HIS A 29 9.91 -3.93 2.18
CA HIS A 29 8.48 -4.17 2.37
C HIS A 29 7.74 -3.80 1.08
N GLU A 30 6.72 -4.57 0.70
CA GLU A 30 6.10 -4.37 -0.61
C GLU A 30 5.45 -2.98 -0.70
N ARG A 31 5.76 -2.24 -1.78
CA ARG A 31 5.22 -0.92 -2.03
C ARG A 31 3.89 -1.00 -2.76
N VAL A 32 2.87 -0.32 -2.22
CA VAL A 32 1.57 -0.11 -2.87
C VAL A 32 1.43 1.37 -3.21
N VAL A 33 1.08 1.70 -4.44
CA VAL A 33 0.88 3.12 -4.85
C VAL A 33 -0.61 3.38 -5.00
N LEU A 34 -1.13 4.37 -4.27
CA LEU A 34 -2.51 4.83 -4.37
C LEU A 34 -2.58 6.09 -5.22
N THR A 35 -3.34 6.00 -6.30
CA THR A 35 -3.51 7.01 -7.34
C THR A 35 -4.79 7.82 -7.16
N SER A 36 -4.99 8.85 -7.98
CA SER A 36 -6.23 9.63 -7.99
C SER A 36 -7.49 8.83 -8.34
N GLN A 37 -7.36 7.59 -8.83
CA GLN A 37 -8.49 6.70 -9.09
C GLN A 37 -8.96 5.95 -7.83
N ASP A 38 -8.08 5.80 -6.84
CA ASP A 38 -8.33 5.06 -5.61
C ASP A 38 -9.05 5.93 -4.57
N VAL A 39 -10.05 6.73 -4.98
CA VAL A 39 -10.68 7.77 -4.14
C VAL A 39 -11.38 7.17 -2.92
N THR A 40 -11.93 5.96 -3.07
CA THR A 40 -12.61 5.21 -2.02
C THR A 40 -11.94 3.85 -1.78
N PRO A 41 -12.14 3.22 -0.60
CA PRO A 41 -11.61 1.88 -0.35
C PRO A 41 -12.08 0.81 -1.35
N ALA A 42 -13.28 0.97 -1.91
CA ALA A 42 -13.83 0.07 -2.91
C ALA A 42 -13.13 0.20 -4.28
N GLN A 43 -12.70 1.40 -4.63
CA GLN A 43 -11.92 1.67 -5.85
C GLN A 43 -10.44 1.32 -5.69
N GLY A 44 -9.95 1.31 -4.46
CA GLY A 44 -8.57 0.96 -4.14
C GLY A 44 -8.23 -0.54 -4.19
N PRO A 45 -6.93 -0.85 -4.12
CA PRO A 45 -6.42 -2.22 -4.10
C PRO A 45 -6.86 -2.98 -2.85
N VAL A 46 -6.78 -4.31 -2.93
CA VAL A 46 -7.03 -5.21 -1.79
C VAL A 46 -5.74 -5.92 -1.40
N ILE A 47 -5.32 -5.75 -0.16
CA ILE A 47 -4.26 -6.52 0.47
C ILE A 47 -4.89 -7.72 1.16
N ASN A 48 -4.59 -8.92 0.66
CA ASN A 48 -5.24 -10.16 1.12
C ASN A 48 -4.69 -10.72 2.44
N ASP A 49 -3.49 -10.32 2.85
CA ASP A 49 -2.91 -10.64 4.16
C ASP A 49 -2.38 -9.35 4.80
N GLY A 50 -3.13 -8.81 5.76
CA GLY A 50 -2.79 -7.61 6.50
C GLY A 50 -1.69 -7.79 7.55
N THR A 51 -1.17 -9.01 7.75
CA THR A 51 -0.05 -9.25 8.68
C THR A 51 1.31 -9.04 8.02
N ILE A 52 1.37 -9.08 6.69
CA ILE A 52 2.60 -8.86 5.92
C ILE A 52 2.91 -7.37 5.84
N ALA A 53 4.16 -7.02 6.13
CA ALA A 53 4.67 -5.66 6.08
C ALA A 53 4.55 -5.08 4.66
N ARG A 54 3.76 -4.01 4.51
CA ARG A 54 3.60 -3.26 3.25
C ARG A 54 3.49 -1.77 3.54
N ALA A 55 3.85 -0.95 2.57
CA ALA A 55 3.70 0.50 2.66
C ALA A 55 2.85 1.02 1.49
N ALA A 56 1.68 1.58 1.80
CA ALA A 56 0.82 2.21 0.81
C ALA A 56 1.06 3.72 0.74
N TYR A 57 1.48 4.22 -0.42
CA TYR A 57 1.86 5.61 -0.64
C TYR A 57 0.70 6.38 -1.28
N ALA A 58 0.35 7.51 -0.70
CA ALA A 58 -0.71 8.40 -1.16
C ALA A 58 -0.17 9.82 -1.34
N ALA A 59 -0.02 10.25 -2.59
CA ALA A 59 0.35 11.62 -2.91
C ALA A 59 -0.90 12.50 -3.05
N PHE A 60 -0.84 13.67 -2.41
CA PHE A 60 -1.90 14.67 -2.41
C PHE A 60 -1.37 16.01 -2.89
N THR A 61 -2.18 16.71 -3.68
CA THR A 61 -1.88 18.07 -4.16
C THR A 61 -2.72 19.13 -3.48
N GLY A 62 -3.70 18.74 -2.66
CA GLY A 62 -4.56 19.67 -1.94
C GLY A 62 -5.44 19.00 -0.88
N PRO A 63 -6.26 19.80 -0.18
CA PRO A 63 -7.10 19.32 0.91
C PRO A 63 -8.36 18.64 0.35
N GLY A 64 -8.97 17.76 1.15
CA GLY A 64 -10.19 17.03 0.79
C GLY A 64 -9.98 15.85 -0.16
N GLN A 65 -8.76 15.69 -0.72
CA GLN A 65 -8.41 14.51 -1.51
C GLN A 65 -8.30 13.28 -0.61
N GLN A 66 -8.77 12.14 -1.12
CA GLN A 66 -8.76 10.86 -0.40
C GLN A 66 -8.10 9.76 -1.21
N ARG A 67 -7.49 8.80 -0.52
CA ARG A 67 -7.00 7.55 -1.08
C ARG A 67 -7.42 6.38 -0.18
N GLY A 68 -8.02 5.37 -0.77
CA GLY A 68 -8.52 4.21 -0.05
C GLY A 68 -7.89 2.91 -0.52
N LEU A 69 -7.91 1.92 0.36
CA LEU A 69 -7.61 0.53 0.06
C LEU A 69 -8.36 -0.39 1.02
N ARG A 70 -8.33 -1.69 0.75
CA ARG A 70 -8.89 -2.73 1.63
C ARG A 70 -7.80 -3.65 2.12
N VAL A 71 -7.90 -4.08 3.37
CA VAL A 71 -6.92 -4.98 4.00
C VAL A 71 -7.67 -6.10 4.71
N ARG A 72 -7.28 -7.35 4.44
CA ARG A 72 -7.91 -8.53 5.03
C ARG A 72 -7.12 -9.05 6.23
N PHE A 73 -7.86 -9.39 7.27
CA PHE A 73 -7.33 -10.04 8.47
C PHE A 73 -8.19 -11.27 8.82
N THR A 74 -7.57 -12.26 9.44
CA THR A 74 -8.26 -13.38 10.07
C THR A 74 -8.42 -13.15 11.57
N SER A 75 -9.33 -13.89 12.22
CA SER A 75 -9.64 -13.68 13.63
C SER A 75 -8.40 -13.86 14.52
N GLY A 76 -8.20 -12.95 15.48
CA GLY A 76 -7.12 -13.03 16.46
C GLY A 76 -5.75 -12.54 15.97
N GLN A 77 -5.59 -12.28 14.66
CA GLN A 77 -4.42 -11.57 14.13
C GLN A 77 -4.34 -10.15 14.71
N GLU A 78 -3.16 -9.56 14.67
CA GLU A 78 -2.99 -8.15 15.00
C GLU A 78 -3.24 -7.29 13.76
N VAL A 79 -4.18 -6.35 13.87
CA VAL A 79 -4.27 -5.20 12.97
C VAL A 79 -3.18 -4.22 13.38
N ARG A 80 -2.18 -4.05 12.52
CA ARG A 80 -1.14 -3.02 12.66
C ARG A 80 -1.25 -2.05 11.49
N LEU A 81 -1.68 -0.83 11.76
CA LEU A 81 -1.76 0.25 10.79
C LEU A 81 -1.05 1.49 11.34
N GLU A 82 -0.23 2.12 10.51
CA GLU A 82 0.57 3.28 10.90
C GLU A 82 0.39 4.38 9.85
N LEU A 83 0.14 5.60 10.28
CA LEU A 83 0.10 6.77 9.41
C LEU A 83 1.43 7.51 9.52
N LEU A 84 2.08 7.70 8.37
CA LEU A 84 3.29 8.49 8.24
C LEU A 84 3.11 9.60 7.20
N ILE A 85 3.99 10.59 7.24
CA ILE A 85 4.14 11.63 6.22
C ILE A 85 5.63 11.80 5.89
N SER A 86 5.98 12.08 4.64
CA SER A 86 7.36 12.42 4.29
C SER A 86 7.85 13.65 5.06
N ASP A 87 9.03 13.56 5.65
CA ASP A 87 9.64 14.63 6.45
C ASP A 87 10.32 15.66 5.54
N THR A 88 9.51 16.44 4.83
CA THR A 88 9.97 17.58 4.04
C THR A 88 9.74 18.88 4.83
N PRO A 89 10.53 19.95 4.61
CA PRO A 89 10.34 21.22 5.30
C PRO A 89 8.93 21.82 5.17
N ALA A 90 8.25 21.56 4.06
CA ALA A 90 6.88 22.00 3.83
C ALA A 90 5.86 21.17 4.63
N ALA A 91 6.05 19.84 4.69
CA ALA A 91 5.13 18.92 5.34
C ALA A 91 5.30 18.88 6.87
N SER A 92 6.54 18.89 7.37
CA SER A 92 6.84 18.71 8.79
C SER A 92 6.43 19.91 9.66
N ARG A 93 6.35 21.10 9.06
CA ARG A 93 5.89 22.34 9.72
C ARG A 93 4.37 22.50 9.74
N LEU A 94 3.61 21.61 9.09
CA LEU A 94 2.16 21.69 9.11
C LEU A 94 1.64 21.47 10.54
N PRO A 95 0.68 22.28 11.01
CA PRO A 95 0.00 22.03 12.28
C PRO A 95 -0.80 20.72 12.18
N ALA A 96 -1.07 20.08 13.33
CA ALA A 96 -1.72 18.76 13.36
C ALA A 96 -3.08 18.75 12.64
N SER A 97 -3.83 19.86 12.68
CA SER A 97 -5.10 20.04 11.98
C SER A 97 -5.01 20.03 10.45
N ARG A 98 -3.81 20.23 9.89
CA ARG A 98 -3.54 20.25 8.44
C ARG A 98 -2.82 18.99 7.96
N LEU A 99 -2.38 18.13 8.87
CA LEU A 99 -1.82 16.84 8.51
C LEU A 99 -2.91 15.86 8.07
N PRO A 100 -2.59 14.88 7.21
CA PRO A 100 -3.52 13.82 6.85
C PRO A 100 -4.06 13.07 8.07
N GLU A 101 -5.20 12.43 7.91
CA GLU A 101 -5.80 11.54 8.90
C GLU A 101 -6.06 10.16 8.30
N LEU A 102 -6.00 9.12 9.13
CA LEU A 102 -6.31 7.76 8.74
C LEU A 102 -7.67 7.37 9.30
N ILE A 103 -8.54 6.90 8.44
CA ILE A 103 -9.87 6.40 8.78
C ILE A 103 -9.86 4.90 8.52
N VAL A 104 -10.27 4.14 9.53
CA VAL A 104 -10.37 2.68 9.48
C VAL A 104 -11.81 2.28 9.76
N ILE A 105 -12.39 1.47 8.87
CA ILE A 105 -13.72 0.90 9.04
C ILE A 105 -13.54 -0.62 9.14
N ALA A 106 -13.95 -1.18 10.27
CA ALA A 106 -13.85 -2.62 10.52
C ALA A 106 -14.97 -3.40 9.80
N PRO A 107 -14.90 -4.75 9.74
CA PRO A 107 -15.87 -5.54 8.99
C PRO A 107 -17.31 -5.45 9.53
N ASP A 108 -17.50 -5.09 10.80
CA ASP A 108 -18.80 -4.82 11.41
C ASP A 108 -19.36 -3.41 11.10
N GLY A 109 -18.62 -2.59 10.35
CA GLY A 109 -18.98 -1.22 10.02
C GLY A 109 -18.55 -0.18 11.06
N SER A 110 -17.95 -0.59 12.19
CA SER A 110 -17.42 0.35 13.17
C SER A 110 -16.31 1.21 12.56
N ARG A 111 -16.39 2.52 12.79
CA ARG A 111 -15.48 3.51 12.19
C ARG A 111 -14.59 4.12 13.27
N ARG A 112 -13.30 4.20 12.97
CA ARG A 112 -12.30 4.88 13.79
C ARG A 112 -11.46 5.82 12.95
N THR A 113 -11.45 7.11 13.30
CA THR A 113 -10.48 8.07 12.77
C THR A 113 -9.29 8.14 13.72
N LEU A 114 -8.08 7.90 13.22
CA LEU A 114 -6.84 8.08 13.95
C LEU A 114 -6.42 9.55 13.86
N ALA A 115 -6.56 10.27 14.97
CA ALA A 115 -6.01 11.61 15.10
C ALA A 115 -4.48 11.55 15.18
N VAL A 116 -3.81 12.61 14.71
CA VAL A 116 -2.37 12.78 14.88
C VAL A 116 -2.06 12.93 16.37
N SER A 117 -1.26 12.03 16.91
CA SER A 117 -0.89 11.99 18.34
C SER A 117 0.62 12.06 18.56
N GLU A 118 1.42 11.95 17.51
CA GLU A 118 2.88 11.97 17.58
C GLU A 118 3.50 12.66 16.35
N ARG A 119 4.81 12.93 16.44
CA ARG A 119 5.69 13.28 15.32
C ARG A 119 7.03 12.60 15.56
N THR A 120 7.05 11.28 15.43
CA THR A 120 8.25 10.49 15.71
C THR A 120 9.05 10.32 14.42
N PRO A 121 10.31 10.79 14.34
CA PRO A 121 11.14 10.62 13.15
C PRO A 121 11.38 9.14 12.83
N PHE A 122 11.40 8.82 11.54
CA PHE A 122 11.73 7.51 11.02
C PHE A 122 12.52 7.67 9.72
N PHE A 123 13.72 7.11 9.69
CA PHE A 123 14.51 7.03 8.47
C PHE A 123 14.28 5.66 7.82
N GLU A 124 13.74 5.64 6.62
CA GLU A 124 13.55 4.43 5.84
C GLU A 124 14.82 4.22 4.98
N PRO A 125 15.62 3.17 5.24
CA PRO A 125 16.95 3.03 4.66
C PRO A 125 16.96 2.57 3.20
N TYR A 126 15.90 1.92 2.71
CA TYR A 126 15.88 1.32 1.37
C TYR A 126 15.58 2.35 0.27
N SER A 127 14.70 3.30 0.57
CA SER A 127 14.35 4.45 -0.24
C SER A 127 15.18 5.70 0.10
N GLY A 128 15.89 5.69 1.23
CA GLY A 128 16.61 6.86 1.75
C GLY A 128 15.69 8.01 2.14
N THR A 129 14.41 7.73 2.40
CA THR A 129 13.40 8.76 2.71
C THR A 129 13.17 8.87 4.20
N SER A 130 13.21 10.10 4.72
CA SER A 130 12.78 10.40 6.10
C SER A 130 11.28 10.61 6.15
N PHE A 131 10.66 10.07 7.19
CA PHE A 131 9.25 10.18 7.50
C PHE A 131 9.04 10.62 8.95
N LEU A 132 7.83 11.09 9.22
CA LEU A 132 7.31 11.25 10.58
C LEU A 132 6.14 10.29 10.76
N TYR A 133 6.20 9.45 11.80
CA TYR A 133 5.01 8.79 12.31
C TYR A 133 4.07 9.83 12.91
N LEU A 134 2.78 9.72 12.57
CA LEU A 134 1.73 10.62 13.02
C LEU A 134 0.72 9.94 13.94
N ALA A 135 0.37 8.69 13.64
CA ALA A 135 -0.57 7.90 14.41
C ALA A 135 -0.34 6.40 14.18
N ARG A 136 -0.72 5.57 15.15
CA ARG A 136 -0.61 4.11 15.07
C ARG A 136 -1.85 3.45 15.64
N LEU A 137 -2.24 2.34 15.04
CA LEU A 137 -3.29 1.45 15.51
C LEU A 137 -2.71 0.05 15.69
N ARG A 138 -2.92 -0.50 16.88
CA ARG A 138 -2.68 -1.91 17.21
C ARG A 138 -3.89 -2.45 17.94
N THR A 139 -4.52 -3.45 17.37
CA THR A 139 -5.68 -4.12 17.98
C THR A 139 -5.79 -5.54 17.49
N LYS A 140 -6.53 -6.37 18.22
CA LYS A 140 -6.95 -7.68 17.72
C LYS A 140 -7.97 -7.50 16.59
N ALA A 141 -7.78 -8.28 15.53
CA ALA A 141 -8.62 -8.27 14.36
C ALA A 141 -9.93 -9.02 14.61
N GLN A 142 -11.03 -8.42 14.15
CA GLN A 142 -12.18 -9.17 13.70
C GLN A 142 -11.83 -9.78 12.34
N ALA A 143 -12.24 -11.03 12.10
CA ALA A 143 -12.06 -11.62 10.78
C ALA A 143 -12.84 -10.82 9.72
N GLY A 144 -12.18 -10.47 8.61
CA GLY A 144 -12.84 -9.81 7.49
C GLY A 144 -11.98 -8.76 6.80
N THR A 145 -12.64 -7.95 5.99
CA THR A 145 -12.00 -6.89 5.20
C THR A 145 -12.20 -5.54 5.89
N TYR A 146 -11.11 -4.93 6.31
CA TYR A 146 -11.07 -3.57 6.80
C TYR A 146 -10.97 -2.62 5.61
N GLN A 147 -11.69 -1.52 5.67
CA GLN A 147 -11.52 -0.41 4.75
C GLN A 147 -10.61 0.63 5.39
N VAL A 148 -9.57 1.04 4.66
CA VAL A 148 -8.58 2.00 5.13
C VAL A 148 -8.61 3.18 4.16
N LEU A 149 -8.75 4.38 4.69
CA LEU A 149 -8.89 5.61 3.93
C LEU A 149 -7.98 6.68 4.54
N VAL A 150 -7.10 7.25 3.75
CA VAL A 150 -6.32 8.42 4.15
C VAL A 150 -6.92 9.66 3.49
N SER A 151 -7.14 10.69 4.29
CA SER A 151 -7.74 11.96 3.86
C SER A 151 -6.76 13.10 4.06
N SER A 152 -6.48 13.86 3.00
CA SER A 152 -5.62 15.04 3.06
C SER A 152 -6.37 16.23 3.65
N ARG A 153 -5.72 16.95 4.57
CA ARG A 153 -6.19 18.24 5.10
C ARG A 153 -5.23 19.39 4.78
N SER A 154 -4.17 19.10 4.03
CA SER A 154 -3.11 20.04 3.72
C SER A 154 -3.45 20.87 2.48
N SER A 155 -3.18 22.18 2.52
CA SER A 155 -3.20 23.04 1.32
C SER A 155 -1.95 22.94 0.46
N THR A 156 -0.87 22.38 1.01
CA THR A 156 0.37 22.14 0.26
C THR A 156 0.45 20.67 -0.12
N PRO A 157 1.18 20.33 -1.21
CA PRO A 157 1.42 18.94 -1.57
C PRO A 157 2.07 18.16 -0.43
N VAL A 158 1.57 16.95 -0.17
CA VAL A 158 2.08 16.04 0.85
C VAL A 158 1.98 14.59 0.38
N THR A 159 2.93 13.77 0.81
CA THR A 159 2.88 12.32 0.62
C THR A 159 2.64 11.66 1.97
N ALA A 160 1.49 11.01 2.10
CA ALA A 160 1.18 10.16 3.24
C ALA A 160 1.58 8.71 2.93
N VAL A 161 1.96 7.97 3.96
CA VAL A 161 2.24 6.54 3.88
C VAL A 161 1.41 5.81 4.92
N ILE A 162 0.82 4.68 4.54
CA ILE A 162 0.12 3.77 5.43
C ILE A 162 1.02 2.54 5.58
N GLY A 163 1.65 2.40 6.74
CA GLY A 163 2.33 1.18 7.13
C GLY A 163 1.30 0.12 7.53
N ILE A 164 1.44 -1.09 7.01
CA ILE A 164 0.50 -2.20 7.19
C ILE A 164 1.28 -3.43 7.61
N GLY A 165 0.77 -4.17 8.60
CA GLY A 165 1.34 -5.45 9.00
C GLY A 165 2.64 -5.30 9.79
N TYR A 166 3.30 -6.44 10.03
CA TYR A 166 4.46 -6.53 10.94
C TYR A 166 5.40 -7.69 10.62
N ARG A 167 4.99 -8.62 9.76
CA ARG A 167 5.80 -9.74 9.33
C ARG A 167 6.45 -9.40 8.01
N GLU A 168 7.77 -9.40 7.97
CA GLU A 168 8.49 -9.42 6.71
C GLU A 168 8.38 -10.82 6.09
N VAL A 169 8.20 -10.88 4.78
CA VAL A 169 8.31 -12.12 4.00
C VAL A 169 9.33 -11.88 2.91
N ALA A 170 10.25 -12.83 2.71
CA ALA A 170 11.17 -12.77 1.58
C ALA A 170 10.34 -12.84 0.28
N GLY A 171 10.57 -11.92 -0.64
CA GLY A 171 9.86 -11.88 -1.92
C GLY A 171 10.01 -13.19 -2.69
N HIS A 172 8.92 -13.66 -3.27
CA HIS A 172 8.87 -14.80 -4.19
C HIS A 172 9.42 -14.44 -5.57
#